data_AF-A0A1A7P0K3-F1
#
_entry.id   AF-A0A1A7P0K3-F1
#
_cell.length_a   1.000
_cell.length_b   1.000
_cell.length_c   1.000
_cell.angle_alpha   90.00
_cell.angle_beta   90.00
_cell.angle_gamma   90.00
#
_symmetry.space_group_name_H-M   'P 1'
#
loop_
_entity.id
_entity.type
_entity.pdbx_description
1 polymer ?
#
loop_
_entity_poly.entity_id
_entity_poly.type
_entity_poly.pdbx_seq_one_letter_code
_entity_poly.pdbx_strand_id
1 'polypeptide(L)' 'MSQLDALRKMTVVVADTGDIEAIKKYQPEDATTNPSLVLSASQLPQYASLIDEAVAYA' A
#
# COMPACT_ATOMS: atom_id res chain seq x y z
N MET A 1 15.36 15.43 -10.63
CA MET A 1 15.20 15.16 -9.19
C MET A 1 13.84 15.70 -8.80
N SER A 2 12.90 14.83 -8.44
CA SER A 2 11.55 15.21 -8.00
C SER A 2 11.58 15.73 -6.55
N GLN A 3 10.49 16.37 -6.10
CA GLN A 3 10.35 16.75 -4.69
C GLN A 3 10.40 15.53 -3.77
N LEU A 4 9.87 14.39 -4.21
CA LEU A 4 9.94 13.12 -3.48
C LEU A 4 11.39 12.62 -3.37
N ASP A 5 12.18 12.73 -4.45
CA ASP A 5 13.60 12.33 -4.43
C ASP A 5 14.43 13.20 -3.49
N ALA A 6 14.09 14.49 -3.37
CA ALA A 6 14.72 15.38 -2.41
C ALA A 6 14.33 15.02 -0.97
N LEU A 7 13.05 14.71 -0.72
CA LEU A 7 12.55 14.33 0.59
C LEU A 7 13.21 13.05 1.12
N ARG A 8 13.41 12.05 0.26
CA ARG A 8 14.11 10.78 0.60
C ARG A 8 15.52 10.97 1.15
N LYS A 9 16.19 12.08 0.84
CA LYS A 9 17.53 12.37 1.36
C LYS A 9 17.51 12.92 2.78
N MET A 10 16.36 13.38 3.25
CA MET A 10 16.21 14.07 4.53
C MET A 10 15.41 13.25 5.55
N THR A 11 14.53 12.37 5.08
CA THR A 11 13.66 11.55 5.92
C THR A 11 13.40 10.19 5.29
N VAL A 12 12.92 9.27 6.12
CA VAL A 12 12.32 8.01 5.65
C VAL A 12 10.96 8.32 5.05
N VAL A 13 10.72 7.83 3.84
CA VAL A 13 9.44 7.96 3.14
C VAL A 13 8.61 6.70 3.40
N VAL A 14 7.39 6.90 3.87
CA VAL A 14 6.42 5.85 4.16
C VAL A 14 5.19 6.05 3.27
N ALA A 15 4.63 4.97 2.71
CA ALA A 15 3.37 5.03 1.97
C ALA A 15 2.19 4.62 2.87
N ASP A 16 1.19 5.49 2.99
CA ASP A 16 -0.03 5.21 3.76
C ASP A 16 -1.14 4.69 2.85
N THR A 17 -1.08 3.39 2.51
CA THR A 17 -2.00 2.78 1.55
C THR A 17 -2.03 1.25 1.67
N GLY A 18 -3.18 0.66 1.36
CA GLY A 18 -3.32 -0.79 1.10
C GLY A 18 -3.11 -1.19 -0.36
N ASP A 19 -2.83 -0.23 -1.25
CA ASP A 19 -2.64 -0.49 -2.68
C ASP A 19 -1.18 -0.85 -3.02
N ILE A 20 -0.95 -2.11 -3.33
CA ILE A 20 0.34 -2.70 -3.68
C ILE A 20 0.95 -2.02 -4.92
N GLU A 21 0.16 -1.59 -5.90
CA GLU A 21 0.69 -0.95 -7.10
C GLU A 21 1.25 0.45 -6.81
N ALA A 22 0.64 1.19 -5.88
CA ALA A 22 1.19 2.45 -5.39
C ALA A 22 2.52 2.24 -4.65
N ILE A 23 2.61 1.20 -3.81
CA ILE A 23 3.84 0.84 -3.10
C ILE A 23 4.96 0.51 -4.09
N LYS A 24 4.68 -0.32 -5.11
CA LYS A 24 5.65 -0.65 -6.17
C LYS A 24 6.11 0.58 -6.95
N LYS A 25 5.17 1.47 -7.30
CA LYS A 25 5.47 2.69 -8.07
C LYS A 25 6.38 3.64 -7.32
N TYR A 26 6.09 3.88 -6.05
CA TYR A 26 6.81 4.89 -5.29
C TYR A 26 8.01 4.34 -4.53
N GLN A 27 8.09 3.03 -4.25
CA GLN A 27 9.18 2.38 -3.51
C GLN A 27 9.48 3.10 -2.18
N PRO A 28 8.50 3.23 -1.27
CA PRO A 28 8.75 3.74 0.07
C PRO A 28 9.65 2.76 0.86
N GLU A 29 10.21 3.22 1.97
CA GLU A 29 10.92 2.32 2.91
C GLU A 29 9.92 1.41 3.62
N ASP A 30 8.89 2.02 4.21
CA ASP A 30 7.80 1.33 4.91
C ASP A 30 6.45 1.63 4.26
N ALA A 31 5.45 0.80 4.57
CA ALA A 31 4.05 1.08 4.26
C ALA A 31 3.20 0.94 5.53
N THR A 32 2.28 1.88 5.73
CA THR A 32 1.29 1.83 6.81
C THR A 32 -0.08 1.49 6.24
N THR A 33 -0.79 0.63 6.97
CA THR A 33 -2.21 0.37 6.74
C THR A 33 -3.00 0.72 7.99
N ASN A 34 -4.31 0.84 7.84
CA ASN A 34 -5.26 0.96 8.92
C ASN A 34 -6.59 0.31 8.47
N PRO A 35 -7.57 0.08 9.36
CA PRO A 35 -8.81 -0.59 9.00
C PRO A 35 -9.54 0.04 7.80
N SER A 36 -9.54 1.36 7.68
CA SER A 36 -10.17 2.07 6.56
C SER A 36 -9.45 1.80 5.24
N LEU A 37 -8.11 1.86 5.22
CA LEU A 37 -7.32 1.59 4.03
C LEU A 37 -7.42 0.13 3.58
N VAL A 38 -7.49 -0.82 4.51
CA VAL A 38 -7.71 -2.23 4.20
C VAL A 38 -9.10 -2.43 3.58
N LEU A 39 -10.14 -1.79 4.14
CA LEU A 39 -11.50 -1.84 3.58
C LEU A 39 -11.59 -1.22 2.18
N SER A 40 -10.88 -0.13 1.93
CA SER A 40 -10.84 0.47 0.58
C SER A 40 -10.10 -0.43 -0.41
N ALA A 41 -8.98 -1.02 0.00
CA ALA A 41 -8.21 -1.93 -0.85
C ALA A 41 -8.98 -3.23 -1.16
N SER A 42 -9.68 -3.82 -0.18
CA SER A 42 -10.43 -5.07 -0.38
C SER A 42 -11.54 -4.99 -1.42
N GLN A 43 -12.02 -3.78 -1.74
CA GLN A 43 -13.02 -3.53 -2.79
C GLN A 43 -12.43 -3.47 -4.20
N LEU A 44 -11.10 -3.42 -4.33
CA LEU A 44 -10.44 -3.36 -5.62
C LEU A 44 -10.47 -4.74 -6.31
N PRO A 45 -10.94 -4.84 -7.58
CA PRO A 45 -11.11 -6.13 -8.25
C PRO A 45 -9.84 -6.98 -8.30
N GLN A 46 -8.67 -6.35 -8.45
CA GLN A 46 -7.39 -7.05 -8.49
C GLN A 46 -7.03 -7.76 -7.18
N TYR A 47 -7.65 -7.38 -6.05
CA TYR A 47 -7.40 -7.98 -4.74
C TYR A 47 -8.49 -8.97 -4.32
N ALA A 48 -9.52 -9.19 -5.15
CA ALA A 48 -10.62 -10.11 -4.83
C ALA A 48 -10.12 -11.53 -4.48
N SER A 49 -9.15 -12.05 -5.24
CA SER A 49 -8.55 -13.37 -4.98
C SER A 49 -7.92 -13.50 -3.60
N LEU A 50 -7.29 -12.43 -3.08
CA LEU A 50 -6.70 -12.41 -1.75
C LEU A 50 -7.78 -12.44 -0.65
N ILE A 51 -8.93 -11.81 -0.91
CA ILE A 51 -10.07 -11.84 0.01
C ILE A 51 -10.71 -13.22 0.02
N ASP A 52 -10.89 -13.85 -1.14
CA ASP A 52 -11.41 -15.21 -1.23
C ASP A 52 -10.52 -16.21 -0.48
N GLU A 53 -9.19 -16.09 -0.64
CA GLU A 53 -8.21 -16.90 0.09
C GLU A 53 -8.30 -16.67 1.60
N ALA A 54 -8.39 -15.41 2.05
CA ALA A 54 -8.51 -15.08 3.46
C ALA A 54 -9.81 -15.62 4.10
N VAL A 55 -10.92 -15.59 3.36
CA VAL A 55 -12.20 -16.16 3.81
C VAL A 55 -12.13 -17.69 3.88
N ALA A 56 -11.48 -18.34 2.90
CA ALA A 56 -11.33 -19.79 2.88
C ALA A 56 -10.39 -20.33 3.96
N TYR A 57 -9.46 -19.50 4.45
CA TYR A 57 -8.55 -19.84 5.54
C TYR A 57 -9.23 -19.87 6.92
N ALA A 58 -10.29 -19.07 7.13
CA ALA A 58 -10.98 -18.90 8.41
C ALA A 58 -11.83 -20.13 8.79
#